data_AF-A0A061NXF3-F1
#
_entry.id   AF-A0A061NXF3-F1
#
_cell.length_a   1.000
_cell.length_b   1.000
_cell.length_c   1.000
_cell.angle_alpha   90.00
_cell.angle_beta   90.00
_cell.angle_gamma   90.00
#
_symmetry.space_group_name_H-M   'P 1'
#
loop_
_entity.id
_entity.type
_entity.pdbx_description
1 polymer ?
#
loop_
_entity_poly.entity_id
_entity_poly.type
_entity_poly.pdbx_seq_one_letter_code
_entity_poly.pdbx_strand_id
1 'polypeptide(L)' 'MKKIDIAVELYQKNAGLFRCPICLEAIEIMERSLVCSKQHSFDLAKKGYIHLLKKSMDSDYTKEMFQSRRASMT' A
#
# COMPACT_ATOMS: atom_id res chain seq x y z
N MET A 1 25.65 7.02 0.92
CA MET A 1 24.25 7.02 0.41
C MET A 1 23.63 5.67 0.67
N LYS A 2 22.44 5.59 1.29
CA LYS A 2 21.77 4.29 1.47
C LYS A 2 21.13 3.92 0.14
N LYS A 3 21.13 2.63 -0.22
CA LYS A 3 20.59 2.14 -1.50
C LYS A 3 19.10 2.46 -1.70
N ILE A 4 18.39 2.74 -0.61
CA ILE A 4 16.97 3.10 -0.64
C ILE A 4 16.72 4.52 -1.14
N ASP A 5 17.60 5.48 -0.85
CA ASP A 5 17.45 6.87 -1.28
C ASP A 5 17.56 6.96 -2.81
N ILE A 6 18.50 6.23 -3.39
CA ILE A 6 18.68 6.11 -4.85
C ILE A 6 17.42 5.54 -5.51
N ALA A 7 16.80 4.54 -4.88
CA ALA A 7 15.56 3.96 -5.38
C ALA A 7 14.43 5.00 -5.32
N VAL A 8 14.24 5.70 -4.20
CA VAL A 8 13.22 6.75 -4.04
C VAL A 8 13.39 7.85 -5.08
N GLU A 9 14.61 8.32 -5.31
CA GLU A 9 14.89 9.38 -6.29
C GLU A 9 14.59 8.91 -7.73
N LEU A 10 14.91 7.65 -8.06
CA LEU A 10 14.51 7.01 -9.32
C LEU A 10 13.00 6.95 -9.49
N TYR A 11 12.27 6.52 -8.45
CA TYR A 11 10.81 6.46 -8.49
C TYR A 11 10.17 7.86 -8.55
N GLN A 12 10.73 8.86 -7.88
CA GLN A 12 10.31 10.27 -7.97
C GLN A 12 10.47 10.80 -9.40
N LYS A 13 11.65 10.62 -9.99
CA LYS A 13 11.95 11.08 -11.34
C LYS A 13 11.05 10.43 -12.39
N ASN A 14 10.62 9.21 -12.14
CA ASN A 14 9.77 8.43 -13.03
C ASN A 14 8.31 8.32 -12.55
N ALA A 15 7.88 9.15 -11.59
CA ALA A 15 6.54 9.07 -10.98
C ALA A 15 5.42 9.06 -12.03
N GLY A 16 5.55 9.83 -13.11
CA GLY A 16 4.58 9.88 -14.22
C GLY A 16 4.47 8.60 -15.06
N LEU A 17 5.37 7.63 -14.91
CA LEU A 17 5.26 6.30 -15.54
C LEU A 17 4.49 5.31 -14.67
N PHE A 18 4.29 5.61 -13.39
CA PHE A 18 3.62 4.71 -12.46
C PHE A 18 2.13 5.05 -12.38
N ARG A 19 1.30 4.01 -12.50
CA ARG A 19 -0.14 4.07 -12.27
C ARG A 19 -0.53 3.01 -11.27
N CYS A 20 -1.56 3.31 -10.49
CA CYS A 20 -2.07 2.38 -9.51
C CYS A 20 -2.65 1.16 -10.24
N PRO A 21 -2.22 -0.08 -9.94
CA PRO A 21 -2.80 -1.27 -10.57
C PRO A 21 -4.25 -1.55 -10.13
N ILE A 22 -4.76 -0.82 -9.12
CA ILE A 22 -6.11 -0.99 -8.57
C ILE A 22 -7.09 0.00 -9.20
N CYS A 23 -6.74 1.28 -9.27
CA CYS A 23 -7.62 2.33 -9.78
C CYS A 23 -7.13 3.01 -11.06
N LEU A 24 -5.95 2.64 -11.58
CA LEU A 24 -5.31 3.19 -12.78
C LEU A 24 -5.01 4.71 -12.71
N GLU A 25 -5.17 5.31 -11.54
CA GLU A 25 -4.85 6.72 -11.28
C GLU A 25 -3.34 6.94 -11.14
N ALA A 26 -2.95 8.21 -11.25
CA ALA A 26 -1.60 8.65 -10.93
C ALA A 26 -1.24 8.32 -9.48
N ILE A 27 0.03 7.98 -9.26
CA ILE A 27 0.56 7.66 -7.94
C ILE A 27 1.77 8.56 -7.70
N GLU A 28 1.89 9.06 -6.49
CA GLU A 28 3.01 9.87 -6.06
C GLU A 28 3.80 9.12 -5.00
N ILE A 29 5.10 9.34 -4.96
CA ILE A 29 5.95 8.76 -3.93
C ILE A 29 6.12 9.75 -2.78
N MET A 30 5.65 9.35 -1.60
CA MET A 30 5.85 10.08 -0.35
C MET A 30 6.89 9.35 0.48
N GLU A 31 8.07 9.95 0.60
CA GLU A 31 9.26 9.41 1.29
C GLU A 31 9.70 8.02 0.81
N ARG A 32 8.98 6.96 1.21
CA ARG A 32 9.27 5.55 0.92
C ARG A 32 8.01 4.76 0.57
N SER A 33 6.89 5.42 0.30
CA SER A 33 5.63 4.77 0.00
C SER A 33 4.96 5.45 -1.18
N LEU A 34 4.44 4.68 -2.12
CA LEU A 34 3.69 5.18 -3.27
C LEU A 34 2.21 5.25 -2.91
N VAL A 35 1.60 6.42 -3.07
CA VAL A 35 0.21 6.66 -2.74
C VAL A 35 -0.52 7.25 -3.93
N CYS A 36 -1.67 6.67 -4.29
CA CYS A 36 -2.54 7.22 -5.32
C CYS A 36 -3.68 8.07 -4.72
N SER A 37 -4.39 8.81 -5.55
CA SER A 37 -5.55 9.64 -5.14
C SER A 37 -6.66 8.86 -4.43
N LYS A 38 -6.75 7.54 -4.64
CA LYS A 38 -7.69 6.63 -3.96
C LYS A 38 -7.16 6.07 -2.64
N GLN A 39 -6.05 6.59 -2.12
CA GLN A 39 -5.44 6.17 -0.85
C GLN A 39 -4.87 4.75 -0.85
N HIS A 40 -4.65 4.12 -2.01
CA HIS A 40 -3.85 2.89 -2.09
C HIS A 40 -2.38 3.23 -1.85
N SER A 41 -1.80 2.67 -0.79
CA SER A 41 -0.39 2.81 -0.44
C SER A 41 0.40 1.54 -0.78
N PHE A 42 1.57 1.70 -1.38
CA PHE A 42 2.53 0.64 -1.67
C PHE A 42 3.90 1.00 -1.09
N ASP A 43 4.36 0.28 -0.07
CA ASP A 43 5.64 0.54 0.57
C ASP A 43 6.84 0.04 -0.28
N LEU A 44 7.89 0.86 -0.37
CA LEU A 44 9.18 0.42 -0.89
C LEU A 44 9.85 -0.52 0.11
N ALA A 45 10.21 -1.71 -0.35
CA ALA A 45 11.06 -2.61 0.41
C ALA A 45 12.49 -2.06 0.52
N LYS A 46 13.22 -2.45 1.57
CA LYS A 46 14.64 -2.07 1.80
C LYS A 46 15.60 -2.42 0.66
N LYS A 47 15.18 -3.31 -0.25
CA LYS A 47 15.93 -3.73 -1.44
C LYS A 47 15.62 -2.89 -2.70
N GLY A 48 14.76 -1.87 -2.61
CA GLY A 48 14.45 -0.96 -3.72
C GLY A 48 13.37 -1.44 -4.69
N TYR A 49 12.66 -2.52 -4.35
CA TYR A 49 11.50 -2.99 -5.11
C TYR A 49 10.20 -2.71 -4.35
N ILE A 50 9.10 -2.55 -5.09
CA ILE A 50 7.75 -2.37 -4.55
C ILE A 50 6.96 -3.64 -4.80
N HIS A 51 6.26 -4.14 -3.78
CA HIS A 51 5.28 -5.19 -3.96
C HIS A 51 3.97 -4.57 -4.46
N LEU A 52 3.77 -4.60 -5.78
CA LEU A 52 2.51 -4.23 -6.45
C LEU A 52 1.49 -5.38 -6.45
N LEU A 53 1.83 -6.53 -5.85
CA LEU A 53 0.92 -7.65 -5.71
C LEU A 53 -0.29 -7.18 -4.92
N LYS A 54 -1.49 -7.42 -5.46
CA LYS A 54 -2.75 -7.35 -4.73
C LYS A 54 -2.61 -8.26 -3.52
N LYS A 55 -2.15 -7.74 -2.38
CA LYS A 55 -2.64 -8.25 -1.13
C LYS A 55 -4.08 -7.77 -1.10
N SER A 56 -4.97 -8.60 -1.63
CA SER A 56 -6.34 -8.64 -1.16
C SER A 56 -6.28 -8.85 0.35
N MET A 57 -6.06 -7.77 1.09
CA MET A 57 -7.00 -7.43 2.12
C MET A 57 -8.24 -7.08 1.28
N ASP A 58 -9.18 -7.98 1.00
CA ASP A 58 -9.98 -8.68 2.01
C ASP A 58 -9.94 -7.96 3.36
N SER A 59 -10.08 -6.64 3.29
CA SER A 59 -10.73 -5.88 4.33
C SER A 59 -12.24 -5.94 4.06
N ASP A 60 -12.77 -7.14 3.85
CA ASP A 60 -14.00 -7.58 4.50
C ASP A 60 -13.73 -7.75 6.01
N TYR A 61 -13.01 -6.78 6.61
CA TYR A 61 -13.06 -6.54 8.04
C TYR A 61 -14.38 -5.79 8.28
N THR A 62 -15.48 -6.46 7.95
CA THR A 62 -16.77 -6.16 8.52
C THR A 62 -16.56 -6.23 10.01
N LYS A 63 -16.66 -5.05 10.61
CA LYS A 63 -16.71 -4.70 12.03
C LYS A 63 -17.76 -5.51 12.83
N GLU A 64 -18.27 -6.62 12.33
CA GLU A 64 -19.46 -7.31 12.83
C GLU A 64 -19.18 -8.66 13.52
N MET A 65 -17.96 -9.22 13.42
CA MET A 65 -17.63 -10.52 14.03
C MET A 65 -16.96 -10.45 15.42
N PHE A 66 -17.18 -9.36 16.18
CA PHE A 66 -16.78 -9.27 17.59
C PHE A 66 -17.95 -9.33 18.58
N GLN A 67 -19.14 -9.79 18.17
CA GLN A 67 -20.28 -10.02 19.08
C GLN A 67 -20.55 -11.50 19.41
N SER A 68 -19.64 -12.42 19.08
CA SER A 68 -19.84 -13.85 19.42
C SER A 68 -18.94 -14.31 20.58
N ARG A 69 -18.74 -13.47 21.59
CA ARG A 69 -18.20 -13.91 22.90
C ARG A 69 -18.87 -13.18 24.06
N ARG A 70 -20.04 -13.69 24.47
CA ARG A 70 -20.58 -13.77 25.86
C ARG A 70 -22.11 -13.62 25.87
N ALA A 71 -22.81 -14.57 25.25
CA ALA A 71 -24.22 -14.85 25.57
C ALA A 71 -24.44 -16.34 25.85
N SER A 72 -23.42 -16.99 26.41
CA SER A 72 -23.50 -18.37 26.88
C SER A 72 -22.71 -18.49 28.18
N MET A 73 -23.22 -17.82 29.22
CA MET A 73 -23.05 -18.26 30.58
C MET A 73 -24.41 -18.14 31.24
N THR A 74 -24.96 -19.32 31.53
CA THR A 74 -26.06 -19.65 32.43
C THR A 74 -26.09 -18.79 33.69
#